data_AF-A0A931DTX3-F1
#
_entry.id   AF-A0A931DTX3-F1
#
_cell.length_a   1.000
_cell.length_b   1.000
_cell.length_c   1.000
_cell.angle_alpha   90.00
_cell.angle_beta   90.00
_cell.angle_gamma   90.00
#
_symmetry.space_group_name_H-M   'P 1'
#
loop_
_entity.id
_entity.type
_entity.pdbx_description
1 polymer ?
#
loop_
_entity_poly.entity_id
_entity_poly.type
_entity_poly.pdbx_seq_one_letter_code
_entity_poly.pdbx_strand_id
1 'polypeptide(L)'
;MSDDETIAYYDEILHARQLNEAMCWTVVESVDGPITLETVAERLGGSSSGIEELPWDAAYQDDDQHVAHLVKVGPAVGVIEINGYQGSHMLEYLSEGGRAHSAFWNINALSSLGCAALGHLLDVRGTAPHGPHRHGRRRSGRGTRPPLRSESR
;
A
#
# COMPACT_ATOMS: atom_id res chain seq x y z
N MET A 1 -31.02 7.35 -3.77
CA MET A 1 -29.86 8.07 -4.29
C MET A 1 -29.77 7.73 -5.76
N SER A 2 -29.79 8.72 -6.64
CA SER A 2 -29.55 8.50 -8.07
C SER A 2 -28.07 8.13 -8.30
N ASP A 3 -27.75 7.63 -9.50
CA ASP A 3 -26.36 7.36 -9.88
C ASP A 3 -25.50 8.63 -9.81
N ASP A 4 -26.04 9.79 -10.23
CA ASP A 4 -25.36 11.09 -10.16
C ASP A 4 -25.10 11.54 -8.72
N GLU A 5 -26.06 11.37 -7.82
CA GLU A 5 -25.88 11.66 -6.39
C GLU A 5 -24.84 10.75 -5.75
N THR A 6 -24.78 9.49 -6.19
CA THR A 6 -23.80 8.51 -5.73
C THR A 6 -22.39 8.89 -6.19
N ILE A 7 -22.24 9.28 -7.45
CA ILE A 7 -20.95 9.71 -8.01
C ILE A 7 -20.46 10.97 -7.28
N ALA A 8 -21.31 11.99 -7.12
CA ALA A 8 -20.93 13.22 -6.43
C ALA A 8 -20.51 12.96 -4.98
N TYR A 9 -21.21 12.07 -4.27
CA TYR A 9 -20.87 11.69 -2.90
C TYR A 9 -19.49 11.02 -2.81
N TYR A 10 -19.18 10.08 -3.70
CA TYR A 10 -17.88 9.42 -3.70
C TYR A 10 -16.77 10.34 -4.19
N ASP A 11 -17.05 11.21 -5.17
CA ASP A 11 -16.11 12.21 -5.66
C ASP A 11 -15.69 13.15 -4.52
N GLU A 12 -16.64 13.62 -3.71
CA GLU A 12 -16.38 14.43 -2.52
C GLU A 12 -15.50 13.68 -1.52
N ILE A 13 -15.82 12.42 -1.19
CA ILE A 13 -15.02 11.63 -0.24
C ILE A 13 -13.60 11.42 -0.74
N LEU A 14 -13.45 11.07 -2.02
CA LEU A 14 -12.16 10.76 -2.61
C LEU A 14 -11.25 12.00 -2.61
N HIS A 15 -11.78 13.15 -3.01
CA HIS A 15 -10.99 14.39 -3.09
C HIS A 15 -10.77 15.05 -1.72
N ALA A 16 -11.79 15.08 -0.85
CA ALA A 16 -11.66 15.66 0.49
C ALA A 16 -10.67 14.90 1.38
N ARG A 17 -10.41 13.62 1.07
CA ARG A 17 -9.50 12.75 1.83
C ARG A 17 -8.28 12.28 1.03
N GLN A 18 -8.13 12.78 -0.20
CA GLN A 18 -7.06 12.41 -1.14
C GLN A 18 -6.88 10.92 -1.35
N LEU A 19 -7.99 10.19 -1.29
CA LEU A 19 -8.06 8.79 -1.65
C LEU A 19 -8.14 8.61 -3.17
N ASN A 20 -8.23 9.72 -3.93
CA ASN A 20 -8.14 9.75 -5.39
C ASN A 20 -6.69 9.62 -5.91
N GLU A 21 -5.70 9.47 -5.02
CA GLU A 21 -4.30 9.24 -5.37
C GLU A 21 -3.80 7.89 -4.82
N ALA A 22 -2.54 7.55 -5.06
CA ALA A 22 -1.90 6.50 -4.29
C ALA A 22 -1.66 6.95 -2.85
N MET A 23 -1.48 6.00 -1.90
CA MET A 23 -1.20 6.19 -0.46
C MET A 23 -0.37 5.05 0.13
N CYS A 24 0.50 5.39 1.08
CA CYS A 24 1.16 4.46 1.99
C CYS A 24 0.71 4.84 3.40
N TRP A 25 0.22 3.86 4.12
CA TRP A 25 -0.04 3.96 5.54
C TRP A 25 0.85 2.98 6.28
N THR A 26 1.81 3.50 7.03
CA THR A 26 2.78 2.72 7.78
C THR A 26 2.56 2.90 9.27
N VAL A 27 2.46 1.81 10.02
CA VAL A 27 2.34 1.81 11.48
C VAL A 27 3.65 1.35 12.09
N VAL A 28 4.17 2.13 13.03
CA VAL A 28 5.43 1.88 13.73
C VAL A 28 5.16 1.67 15.22
N GLU A 29 5.72 0.58 15.75
CA GLU A 29 5.62 0.19 17.15
C GLU A 29 7.02 -0.10 17.69
N SER A 30 7.28 0.25 18.95
CA SER A 30 8.53 -0.10 19.65
C SER A 30 8.28 -1.31 20.58
N VAL A 31 9.32 -2.13 20.79
CA VAL A 31 9.25 -3.23 21.76
C VAL A 31 9.58 -2.79 23.19
N ASP A 32 10.17 -1.60 23.37
CA ASP A 32 10.64 -1.08 24.65
C ASP A 32 9.88 0.19 25.10
N GLY A 33 8.55 0.16 24.93
CA GLY A 33 7.64 1.24 25.31
C GLY A 33 7.13 2.09 24.14
N PRO A 34 6.41 3.20 24.41
CA PRO A 34 5.81 4.03 23.37
C PRO A 34 6.88 4.69 22.47
N ILE A 35 6.70 4.62 21.15
CA ILE A 35 7.54 5.35 20.19
C ILE A 35 7.05 6.80 20.02
N THR A 36 7.92 7.78 19.83
CA THR A 36 7.52 9.19 19.68
C THR A 36 7.51 9.63 18.21
N LEU A 37 6.87 10.78 17.92
CA LEU A 37 6.86 11.35 16.56
C LEU A 37 8.28 11.74 16.13
N GLU A 38 9.07 12.28 17.07
CA GLU A 38 10.45 12.70 16.88
C GLU A 38 11.34 11.52 16.49
N THR A 39 11.24 10.40 17.21
CA THR A 39 12.01 9.18 16.87
C THR A 39 11.67 8.68 15.46
N VAL A 40 10.40 8.74 15.06
CA VAL A 40 9.99 8.34 13.71
C VAL A 40 10.51 9.34 12.67
N ALA A 41 10.40 10.65 12.91
CA ALA A 41 10.94 11.67 12.02
C ALA A 41 12.46 11.52 11.81
N GLU A 42 13.21 11.26 12.87
CA GLU A 42 14.65 11.02 12.82
C GLU A 42 14.99 9.76 12.00
N ARG A 43 14.23 8.67 12.14
CA ARG A 43 14.41 7.44 11.34
C ARG A 43 14.13 7.63 9.85
N LEU A 44 13.25 8.58 9.53
CA LEU A 44 12.97 9.00 8.15
C LEU A 44 14.08 9.91 7.58
N GLY A 45 15.11 10.25 8.38
CA GLY A 45 16.16 11.19 8.00
C GLY A 45 15.76 12.67 8.18
N GLY A 46 14.61 12.93 8.79
CA GLY A 46 14.14 14.26 9.15
C GLY A 46 14.72 14.76 10.48
N SER A 47 14.25 15.93 10.91
CA SER A 47 14.57 16.53 12.21
C SER A 47 13.30 16.71 13.02
N SER A 48 13.39 16.46 14.33
CA SER A 48 12.32 16.78 15.28
C SER A 48 11.94 18.27 15.28
N SER A 49 12.89 19.16 14.99
CA SER A 49 12.63 20.59 14.84
C SER A 49 11.86 20.97 13.58
N GLY A 50 11.73 20.05 12.62
CA GLY A 50 10.98 20.23 11.38
C GLY A 50 9.56 19.65 11.44
N ILE A 51 9.12 19.17 12.60
CA ILE A 51 7.74 18.70 12.79
C ILE A 51 6.84 19.91 13.00
N GLU A 52 5.87 20.06 12.11
CA GLU A 52 4.85 21.11 12.18
C GLU A 52 3.45 20.48 12.27
N GLU A 53 2.62 21.01 13.17
CA GLU A 53 1.21 20.61 13.27
C GLU A 53 0.40 21.43 12.28
N LEU A 54 -0.21 20.75 11.31
CA LEU A 54 -1.03 21.35 10.26
C LEU A 54 -2.44 20.75 10.28
N PRO A 55 -3.47 21.54 9.91
CA PRO A 55 -4.76 21.00 9.54
C PRO A 55 -4.62 19.90 8.47
N TRP A 56 -5.44 18.86 8.58
CA TRP A 56 -5.38 17.71 7.67
C TRP A 56 -5.45 18.11 6.20
N ASP A 57 -6.29 19.08 5.84
CA ASP A 57 -6.45 19.58 4.47
C ASP A 57 -5.27 20.43 3.99
N ALA A 58 -4.57 21.12 4.90
CA ALA A 58 -3.38 21.92 4.60
C ALA A 58 -2.13 21.07 4.44
N ALA A 59 -2.06 19.92 5.12
CA ALA A 59 -0.92 19.00 5.09
C ALA A 59 -0.56 18.52 3.67
N TYR A 60 -1.48 18.65 2.73
CA TYR A 60 -1.37 18.07 1.39
C TYR A 60 -1.47 19.09 0.25
N GLN A 61 -1.38 20.38 0.56
CA GLN A 61 -1.48 21.45 -0.44
C GLN A 61 -0.12 21.83 -1.05
N ASP A 62 0.97 21.21 -0.59
CA ASP A 62 2.33 21.51 -1.04
C ASP A 62 2.83 20.43 -2.02
N ASP A 63 2.52 20.64 -3.30
CA ASP A 63 2.82 19.71 -4.40
C ASP A 63 4.33 19.62 -4.73
N ASP A 64 5.15 20.52 -4.19
CA ASP A 64 6.58 20.63 -4.54
C ASP A 64 7.53 19.96 -3.52
N GLN A 65 7.01 19.40 -2.41
CA GLN A 65 7.81 18.70 -1.39
C GLN A 65 7.26 17.32 -1.03
N HIS A 66 8.16 16.32 -0.93
CA HIS A 66 7.80 15.02 -0.38
C HIS A 66 7.67 15.12 1.14
N VAL A 67 6.43 15.18 1.63
CA VAL A 67 6.11 15.26 3.07
C VAL A 67 5.63 13.90 3.57
N ALA A 68 6.09 13.53 4.77
CA ALA A 68 5.55 12.40 5.52
C ALA A 68 4.72 12.92 6.70
N HIS A 69 3.45 12.55 6.76
CA HIS A 69 2.55 12.95 7.84
C HIS A 69 2.65 11.96 8.99
N LEU A 70 2.87 12.48 10.20
CA LEU A 70 3.00 11.67 11.40
C LEU A 70 1.76 11.85 12.28
N VAL A 71 1.24 10.74 12.81
CA VAL A 71 0.11 10.76 13.74
C VAL A 71 0.36 9.82 14.91
N LYS A 72 0.16 10.32 16.13
CA LYS A 72 0.27 9.49 17.33
C LYS A 72 -1.02 8.72 17.56
N VAL A 73 -0.93 7.39 17.66
CA VAL A 73 -2.10 6.51 17.92
C VAL A 73 -1.77 5.57 19.08
N GLY A 74 -2.14 5.98 20.30
CA GLY A 74 -1.78 5.24 21.51
C GLY A 74 -0.25 5.05 21.63
N PRO A 75 0.26 3.81 21.81
CA PRO A 75 1.69 3.55 21.89
C PRO A 75 2.41 3.61 20.53
N ALA A 76 1.67 3.56 19.42
CA ALA A 76 2.21 3.53 18.05
C ALA A 76 2.30 4.94 17.43
N VAL A 77 2.98 5.02 16.29
CA VAL A 77 2.97 6.18 15.40
C VAL A 77 2.58 5.70 14.00
N GLY A 78 1.61 6.38 13.38
CA GLY A 78 1.28 6.23 11.97
C GLY A 78 2.09 7.21 11.13
N VAL A 79 2.58 6.75 9.99
CA VAL A 79 3.20 7.53 8.92
C VAL A 79 2.29 7.41 7.70
N ILE A 80 1.90 8.55 7.14
CA ILE A 80 1.08 8.62 5.93
C ILE A 80 1.88 9.39 4.89
N GLU A 81 2.09 8.78 3.74
CA GLU A 81 2.66 9.45 2.56
C GLU A 81 1.53 9.54 1.53
N ILE A 82 1.40 10.69 0.84
CA ILE A 82 0.51 10.87 -0.32
C ILE A 82 1.33 11.22 -1.56
N ASN A 83 1.04 10.58 -2.69
CA ASN A 83 1.68 10.66 -4.01
C ASN A 83 3.23 10.71 -4.11
N GLY A 84 3.99 10.33 -3.07
CA GLY A 84 5.45 10.53 -2.96
C GLY A 84 6.26 9.36 -2.36
N TYR A 85 5.83 8.12 -2.60
CA TYR A 85 6.14 6.94 -1.78
C TYR A 85 7.58 6.48 -1.64
N GLN A 86 7.96 6.21 -0.39
CA GLN A 86 9.03 5.27 -0.06
C GLN A 86 8.51 3.97 0.56
N GLY A 87 7.34 3.96 1.21
CA GLY A 87 6.59 2.75 1.57
C GLY A 87 7.44 1.63 2.18
N SER A 88 7.52 0.48 1.50
CA SER A 88 8.32 -0.66 1.94
C SER A 88 9.83 -0.39 2.07
N HIS A 89 10.36 0.61 1.37
CA HIS A 89 11.79 0.95 1.42
C HIS A 89 12.22 1.55 2.76
N MET A 90 11.29 2.10 3.54
CA MET A 90 11.58 2.67 4.86
C MET A 90 11.36 1.69 6.00
N LEU A 91 10.76 0.52 5.73
CA LEU A 91 10.34 -0.42 6.77
C LEU A 91 11.50 -0.87 7.66
N GLU A 92 12.69 -1.07 7.09
CA GLU A 92 13.88 -1.46 7.85
C GLU A 92 14.23 -0.37 8.88
N TYR A 93 14.43 0.87 8.44
CA TYR A 93 14.74 2.00 9.33
C TYR A 93 13.65 2.25 10.38
N LEU A 94 12.38 2.22 9.96
CA LEU A 94 11.25 2.45 10.86
C LEU A 94 11.11 1.33 11.90
N SER A 95 11.48 0.10 11.56
CA SER A 95 11.37 -1.06 12.46
C SER A 95 12.52 -1.20 13.46
N GLU A 96 13.51 -0.30 13.47
CA GLU A 96 14.63 -0.38 14.40
C GLU A 96 14.13 -0.41 15.86
N GLY A 97 14.58 -1.39 16.66
CA GLY A 97 14.09 -1.57 18.03
C GLY A 97 12.57 -1.81 18.15
N GLY A 98 11.92 -2.29 17.08
CA GLY A 98 10.47 -2.33 16.99
C GLY A 98 9.93 -3.18 15.84
N ARG A 99 8.76 -2.78 15.35
CA ARG A 99 8.08 -3.35 14.17
C ARG A 99 7.51 -2.23 13.33
N ALA A 100 7.49 -2.44 12.02
CA ALA A 100 6.81 -1.56 11.09
C ALA A 100 5.96 -2.39 10.12
N HIS A 101 4.72 -1.95 9.89
CA HIS A 101 3.80 -2.55 8.91
C HIS A 101 3.34 -1.46 7.96
N SER A 102 3.41 -1.70 6.65
CA SER A 102 2.98 -0.73 5.64
C SER A 102 1.93 -1.34 4.74
N ALA A 103 0.87 -0.57 4.49
CA ALA A 103 -0.12 -0.84 3.47
C ALA A 103 -0.04 0.24 2.40
N PHE A 104 0.17 -0.18 1.16
CA PHE A 104 0.17 0.68 -0.01
C PHE A 104 -1.05 0.40 -0.86
N TRP A 105 -1.67 1.44 -1.40
CA TRP A 105 -2.62 1.34 -2.50
C TRP A 105 -2.42 2.45 -3.52
N ASN A 106 -2.90 2.20 -4.73
CA ASN A 106 -2.96 3.14 -5.83
C ASN A 106 -4.31 2.95 -6.54
N ILE A 107 -4.90 4.07 -7.00
CA ILE A 107 -6.13 4.08 -7.80
C ILE A 107 -6.09 3.17 -9.03
N ASN A 108 -4.89 2.85 -9.54
CA ASN A 108 -4.65 1.93 -10.65
C ASN A 108 -4.64 0.45 -10.23
N ALA A 109 -5.26 0.11 -9.09
CA ALA A 109 -5.41 -1.25 -8.56
C ALA A 109 -4.08 -1.97 -8.25
N LEU A 110 -3.01 -1.21 -7.99
CA LEU A 110 -1.81 -1.74 -7.37
C LEU A 110 -1.93 -1.56 -5.86
N SER A 111 -1.70 -2.62 -5.11
CA SER A 111 -1.63 -2.54 -3.65
C SER A 111 -0.56 -3.48 -3.16
N SER A 112 0.03 -3.19 -2.00
CA SER A 112 0.99 -4.07 -1.36
C SER A 112 0.89 -3.98 0.15
N LEU A 113 1.33 -5.05 0.80
CA LEU A 113 1.51 -5.12 2.24
C LEU A 113 2.97 -5.47 2.52
N GLY A 114 3.60 -4.76 3.45
CA GLY A 114 4.95 -5.04 3.88
C GLY A 114 5.09 -5.03 5.39
N CYS A 115 6.05 -5.79 5.92
CA CYS A 115 6.40 -5.74 7.32
C CYS A 115 7.91 -5.92 7.55
N ALA A 116 8.39 -5.28 8.60
CA ALA A 116 9.76 -5.40 9.09
C ALA A 116 9.76 -5.44 10.62
N ALA A 117 10.81 -6.02 11.19
CA ALA A 117 11.02 -6.04 12.63
C ALA A 117 12.51 -5.92 12.95
N LEU A 118 12.84 -5.17 14.00
CA LEU A 118 14.19 -5.01 14.52
C LEU A 118 15.22 -4.62 13.46
N GLY A 119 14.84 -3.76 12.52
CA GLY A 119 15.73 -3.31 11.45
C GLY A 119 15.78 -4.24 10.23
N HIS A 120 14.96 -5.30 10.18
CA HIS A 120 15.01 -6.30 9.11
C HIS A 120 13.68 -6.43 8.38
N LEU A 121 13.72 -6.33 7.06
CA LEU A 121 12.55 -6.60 6.22
C LEU A 121 12.17 -8.08 6.31
N LEU A 122 10.90 -8.35 6.64
CA LEU A 122 10.39 -9.72 6.77
C LEU A 122 9.67 -10.16 5.50
N ASP A 123 8.80 -9.30 4.95
CA ASP A 123 7.98 -9.62 3.79
C ASP A 123 7.47 -8.34 3.11
N VAL A 124 7.32 -8.38 1.78
CA VAL A 124 6.62 -7.38 0.99
C VAL A 124 5.88 -8.11 -0.13
N ARG A 125 4.56 -7.96 -0.19
CA ARG A 125 3.72 -8.64 -1.17
C ARG A 125 2.83 -7.66 -1.89
N GLY A 126 2.98 -7.61 -3.21
CA GLY A 126 2.00 -6.97 -4.08
C GLY A 126 0.74 -7.82 -4.16
N THR A 127 -0.42 -7.20 -3.96
CA THR A 127 -1.72 -7.74 -4.30
C THR A 127 -2.14 -7.13 -5.63
N ALA A 128 -1.74 -7.76 -6.72
CA ALA A 128 -2.41 -7.49 -7.98
C ALA A 128 -3.82 -8.10 -7.90
N PRO A 129 -4.87 -7.45 -8.45
CA PRO A 129 -6.13 -8.13 -8.68
C PRO A 129 -5.81 -9.40 -9.45
N HIS A 130 -6.31 -10.55 -8.97
CA HIS A 130 -6.05 -11.84 -9.58
C HIS A 130 -6.20 -11.70 -11.10
N GLY A 131 -5.10 -11.85 -11.84
CA GLY A 131 -5.16 -12.01 -13.29
C GLY A 131 -6.22 -13.08 -13.59
N PRO A 132 -7.01 -12.91 -14.66
CA PRO A 132 -8.26 -13.66 -14.86
C PRO A 132 -8.02 -15.12 -14.52
N HIS A 133 -8.78 -15.65 -13.54
CA HIS A 133 -8.75 -17.07 -13.21
C HIS A 133 -8.76 -17.82 -14.54
N ARG A 134 -7.64 -18.48 -14.86
CA ARG A 134 -7.65 -19.50 -15.90
C ARG A 134 -8.53 -20.62 -15.35
N HIS A 135 -9.85 -20.49 -15.53
CA HIS A 135 -10.72 -21.64 -15.52
C HIS A 135 -10.08 -22.63 -16.47
N GLY A 136 -9.60 -23.73 -15.89
CA GLY A 136 -8.94 -24.78 -16.63
C GLY A 136 -9.83 -25.10 -17.82
N ARG A 137 -9.34 -24.81 -19.03
CA ARG A 137 -9.89 -25.44 -20.23
C ARG A 137 -9.74 -26.92 -19.95
N ARG A 138 -10.84 -27.57 -19.55
CA ARG A 138 -11.01 -29.01 -19.68
C ARG A 138 -10.57 -29.30 -21.11
N ARG A 139 -9.44 -30.02 -21.24
CA ARG A 139 -9.12 -30.71 -22.48
C ARG A 139 -10.31 -31.64 -22.72
N SER A 140 -11.27 -31.22 -23.55
CA SER A 140 -12.15 -32.16 -24.20
C SER A 140 -11.23 -33.03 -25.04
N GLY A 141 -11.08 -34.29 -24.62
CA GLY A 141 -10.38 -35.30 -25.40
C GLY A 141 -11.05 -35.37 -26.76
N ARG A 142 -10.39 -34.84 -27.80
CA ARG A 142 -10.64 -35.28 -29.15
C ARG A 142 -10.06 -36.68 -29.24
N GLY A 143 -10.94 -37.66 -29.14
CA GLY A 143 -10.63 -39.05 -29.40
C GLY A 143 -9.93 -39.16 -30.75
N THR A 144 -8.75 -39.77 -30.71
CA THR A 144 -8.05 -40.29 -31.88
C THR A 144 -8.96 -41.32 -32.57
N ARG A 145 -9.44 -40.99 -33.77
CA ARG A 145 -9.96 -42.00 -34.70
C ARG A 145 -8.76 -42.82 -35.22
N PRO A 146 -8.85 -44.16 -35.28
CA PRO A 146 -7.79 -44.97 -35.85
C PRO A 146 -7.78 -44.86 -37.40
N PRO A 147 -6.64 -45.13 -38.06
CA PRO A 147 -6.55 -45.05 -39.51
C PRO A 147 -7.30 -46.22 -40.17
N LEU A 148 -8.10 -45.91 -41.19
CA LEU A 148 -8.64 -46.90 -42.12
C LEU A 148 -7.50 -47.41 -43.00
N ARG A 149 -7.18 -48.71 -42.88
CA ARG A 149 -6.46 -49.47 -43.90
C ARG A 149 -7.32 -49.51 -45.16
N SER A 150 -6.75 -49.18 -46.31
CA SER A 150 -7.22 -49.67 -47.61
C SER A 150 -6.10 -50.50 -48.23
N GLU A 151 -6.39 -51.78 -48.40
CA GLU A 151 -5.57 -52.76 -49.10
C GLU A 151 -5.58 -52.47 -50.61
N SER A 152 -4.46 -52.84 -51.25
CA SER A 152 -4.24 -52.79 -52.68
C SER A 152 -5.12 -53.79 -53.43
N ARG A 153 -5.64 -53.40 -54.59
CA ARG A 153 -5.73 -54.24 -55.79
C ARG A 153 -5.72 -53.36 -57.03
#